data_AF-A0A6I5EXJ0-F1
#
_entry.id   AF-A0A6I5EXJ0-F1
#
_cell.length_a   1.000
_cell.length_b   1.000
_cell.length_c   1.000
_cell.angle_alpha   90.00
_cell.angle_beta   90.00
_cell.angle_gamma   90.00
#
_symmetry.space_group_name_H-M   'P 1'
#
loop_
_entity.id
_entity.type
_entity.pdbx_description
1 polymer ?
#
loop_
_entity_poly.entity_id
_entity_poly.type
_entity_poly.pdbx_seq_one_letter_code
_entity_poly.pdbx_strand_id
1 'polypeptide(L)'
;MTRPTHPAPAHRLWEPASVARLRNLTAELAQDLATARWTPTELESRIAERLLTSAAGDGALTGQRIRGVLWEGSMALTRANGGRLAGLLASLAPVADEPELSDRVLMADVRAVLDGVAGCR
;
A
#
# COMPACT_ATOMS: atom_id res chain seq x y z
N MET A 1 32.98 19.32 -27.95
CA MET A 1 31.58 18.84 -27.90
C MET A 1 31.26 18.42 -26.47
N THR A 2 30.70 19.32 -25.67
CA THR A 2 30.29 19.06 -24.29
C THR A 2 28.84 18.61 -24.26
N ARG A 3 28.62 17.40 -23.73
CA ARG A 3 27.31 16.79 -23.51
C ARG A 3 26.50 17.65 -22.52
N PRO A 4 25.27 18.09 -22.83
CA PRO A 4 24.47 18.83 -21.86
C PRO A 4 24.15 17.92 -20.67
N THR A 5 24.52 18.39 -19.48
CA THR A 5 24.13 17.84 -18.19
C THR A 5 22.60 17.86 -18.13
N HIS A 6 21.98 16.69 -18.13
CA HIS A 6 20.54 16.57 -17.94
C HIS A 6 20.18 17.22 -16.60
N PRO A 7 19.34 18.26 -16.56
CA PRO A 7 18.88 18.80 -15.28
C PRO A 7 18.12 17.70 -14.55
N ALA A 8 18.47 17.47 -13.29
CA ALA A 8 17.73 16.56 -12.42
C ALA A 8 16.23 16.94 -12.45
N PRO A 9 15.32 15.97 -12.60
CA PRO A 9 13.92 16.30 -12.83
C PRO A 9 13.30 16.96 -11.59
N ALA A 10 12.43 17.94 -11.83
CA ALA A 10 11.88 18.88 -10.85
C ALA A 10 10.95 18.27 -9.77
N HIS A 11 10.83 16.95 -9.69
CA HIS A 11 9.96 16.25 -8.74
C HIS A 11 10.41 16.40 -7.27
N ARG A 12 11.60 16.96 -6.99
CA ARG A 12 12.10 17.12 -5.60
C ARG A 12 11.40 18.22 -4.79
N LEU A 13 10.54 19.04 -5.39
CA LEU A 13 9.86 20.15 -4.69
C LEU A 13 8.38 19.90 -4.40
N TRP A 14 7.78 18.87 -5.01
CA TRP A 14 6.36 18.55 -4.84
C TRP A 14 6.17 17.04 -4.76
N GLU A 15 5.52 16.59 -3.69
CA GLU A 15 5.09 15.21 -3.57
C GLU A 15 3.68 15.04 -4.15
N PRO A 16 3.45 14.05 -5.03
CA PRO A 16 2.11 13.74 -5.52
C PRO A 16 1.15 13.42 -4.37
N ALA A 17 -0.06 13.98 -4.42
CA ALA A 17 -1.05 13.81 -3.36
C ALA A 17 -1.40 12.33 -3.07
N SER A 18 -1.28 11.45 -4.08
CA SER A 18 -1.41 10.00 -3.92
C SER A 18 -0.33 9.40 -3.01
N VAL A 19 0.93 9.79 -3.21
CA VAL A 19 2.08 9.36 -2.39
C VAL A 19 1.96 9.88 -0.97
N ALA A 20 1.61 11.16 -0.80
CA ALA A 20 1.42 11.77 0.52
C ALA A 20 0.30 11.10 1.31
N ARG A 21 -0.84 10.84 0.65
CA ARG A 21 -1.95 10.10 1.25
C ARG A 21 -1.52 8.69 1.65
N LEU A 22 -0.86 7.96 0.75
CA LEU A 22 -0.39 6.60 1.03
C LEU A 22 0.57 6.56 2.22
N ARG A 23 1.53 7.48 2.28
CA ARG A 23 2.47 7.57 3.42
C ARG A 23 1.75 7.84 4.73
N ASN A 24 0.88 8.84 4.77
CA ASN A 24 0.16 9.20 5.99
C ASN A 24 -0.73 8.05 6.48
N LEU A 25 -1.48 7.41 5.58
CA LEU A 25 -2.33 6.26 5.92
C LEU A 25 -1.50 5.06 6.40
N THR A 26 -0.36 4.79 5.76
CA THR A 26 0.52 3.69 6.15
C THR A 26 1.06 3.92 7.56
N ALA A 27 1.54 5.13 7.85
CA ALA A 27 2.05 5.48 9.19
C ALA A 27 0.95 5.43 10.26
N GLU A 28 -0.25 5.95 9.97
CA GLU A 28 -1.40 5.90 10.88
C GLU A 28 -1.81 4.46 11.20
N LEU A 29 -1.96 3.62 10.17
CA LEU A 29 -2.37 2.24 10.35
C LEU A 29 -1.31 1.38 11.03
N ALA A 30 -0.02 1.60 10.74
CA ALA A 30 1.08 0.96 11.45
C ALA A 30 1.02 1.27 12.95
N GLN A 31 0.82 2.54 13.31
CA GLN A 31 0.69 2.98 14.69
C GLN A 31 -0.56 2.39 15.37
N ASP A 32 -1.70 2.38 14.68
CA ASP A 32 -2.95 1.85 15.21
C ASP A 32 -2.90 0.33 15.41
N LEU A 33 -2.21 -0.41 14.54
CA LEU A 33 -1.91 -1.83 14.75
C LEU A 33 -1.01 -2.03 15.98
N ALA A 34 0.10 -1.29 16.06
CA ALA A 34 1.07 -1.42 17.15
C ALA A 34 0.46 -1.09 18.53
N THR A 35 -0.53 -0.21 18.57
CA THR A 35 -1.24 0.21 19.79
C THR A 35 -2.57 -0.52 20.02
N ALA A 36 -2.88 -1.54 19.20
CA ALA A 36 -4.14 -2.29 19.23
C ALA A 36 -5.41 -1.42 19.10
N ARG A 37 -5.29 -0.19 18.60
CA ARG A 37 -6.43 0.69 18.26
C ARG A 37 -7.15 0.21 17.00
N TRP A 38 -6.46 -0.55 16.17
CA TRP A 38 -7.03 -1.31 15.08
C TRP A 38 -6.71 -2.79 15.28
N THR A 39 -7.76 -3.62 15.33
CA THR A 39 -7.64 -5.07 15.33
C THR A 39 -8.24 -5.59 14.02
N PRO A 40 -7.40 -6.05 13.08
CA PRO A 40 -7.88 -6.56 11.81
C PRO A 40 -8.87 -7.71 11.98
N THR A 41 -9.90 -7.70 11.13
CA THR A 41 -10.87 -8.80 11.03
C THR A 41 -10.29 -9.98 10.26
N GLU A 42 -10.89 -11.17 10.39
CA GLU A 42 -10.50 -12.32 9.56
C GLU A 42 -10.50 -12.03 8.06
N LEU A 43 -11.45 -11.20 7.59
CA LEU A 43 -11.54 -10.81 6.20
C LEU A 43 -10.30 -10.00 5.77
N GLU A 44 -9.89 -9.04 6.60
CA GLU A 44 -8.72 -8.21 6.34
C GLU A 44 -7.44 -9.06 6.35
N SER A 45 -7.28 -9.97 7.32
CA SER A 45 -6.15 -10.89 7.37
C SER A 45 -6.08 -11.80 6.15
N ARG A 46 -7.22 -12.38 5.71
CA ARG A 46 -7.32 -13.20 4.49
C ARG A 46 -6.92 -12.43 3.23
N ILE A 47 -7.34 -11.17 3.12
CA ILE A 47 -7.04 -10.33 1.95
C ILE A 47 -5.57 -9.94 1.93
N ALA A 48 -5.00 -9.55 3.07
CA ALA A 48 -3.58 -9.25 3.19
C ALA A 48 -2.74 -10.48 2.83
N GLU A 49 -3.06 -11.65 3.38
CA GLU A 49 -2.40 -12.92 3.06
C GLU A 49 -2.44 -13.22 1.56
N ARG A 50 -3.62 -13.18 0.92
CA ARG A 50 -3.75 -13.40 -0.53
C ARG A 50 -2.89 -12.45 -1.34
N LEU A 51 -2.86 -11.17 -0.98
CA LEU A 51 -2.07 -10.18 -1.68
C LEU A 51 -0.57 -10.48 -1.53
N LEU A 52 -0.11 -10.79 -0.32
CA LEU A 52 1.28 -11.15 -0.04
C LEU A 52 1.71 -12.43 -0.76
N THR A 53 0.86 -13.46 -0.80
CA THR A 53 1.09 -14.70 -1.56
C THR A 53 1.19 -14.42 -3.06
N SER A 54 0.30 -13.57 -3.59
CA SER A 54 0.35 -13.19 -5.02
C SER A 54 1.65 -12.47 -5.39
N ALA A 55 2.29 -11.82 -4.41
CA ALA A 55 3.56 -11.11 -4.54
C ALA A 55 4.77 -11.96 -4.06
N ALA A 56 4.62 -13.24 -3.71
CA ALA A 56 5.71 -14.03 -3.14
C ALA A 56 6.83 -14.33 -4.14
N GLY A 57 6.55 -14.34 -5.44
CA GLY A 57 7.54 -14.67 -6.48
C GLY A 57 8.49 -13.52 -6.83
N ASP A 58 7.96 -12.29 -6.92
CA ASP A 58 8.70 -11.11 -7.38
C ASP A 58 8.72 -9.97 -6.35
N GLY A 59 8.05 -10.14 -5.21
CA GLY A 59 7.89 -9.11 -4.17
C GLY A 59 6.95 -7.97 -4.53
N ALA A 60 6.40 -7.94 -5.75
CA ALA A 60 5.77 -6.74 -6.32
C ALA A 60 4.28 -6.65 -5.94
N LEU A 61 3.91 -5.59 -5.21
CA LEU A 61 2.52 -5.23 -4.96
C LEU A 61 1.96 -4.42 -6.13
N THR A 62 1.77 -5.04 -7.29
CA THR A 62 1.26 -4.37 -8.51
C THR A 62 -0.19 -3.91 -8.36
N GLY A 63 -0.58 -2.85 -9.07
CA GLY A 63 -1.95 -2.36 -9.13
C GLY A 63 -2.93 -3.40 -9.64
N GLN A 64 -2.52 -4.29 -10.55
CA GLN A 64 -3.34 -5.42 -10.99
C GLN A 64 -3.69 -6.38 -9.85
N ARG A 65 -2.70 -6.81 -9.05
CA ARG A 65 -2.91 -7.70 -7.90
C ARG A 65 -3.79 -7.06 -6.83
N ILE A 66 -3.58 -5.78 -6.56
CA ILE A 66 -4.38 -4.98 -5.62
C ILE A 66 -5.84 -4.90 -6.07
N ARG A 67 -6.09 -4.59 -7.36
CA ARG A 67 -7.45 -4.56 -7.91
C ARG A 67 -8.10 -5.94 -7.88
N GLY A 68 -7.34 -7.01 -8.12
CA GLY A 68 -7.83 -8.39 -8.02
C GLY A 68 -8.39 -8.72 -6.64
N VAL A 69 -7.64 -8.44 -5.57
CA VAL A 69 -8.11 -8.70 -4.20
C VAL A 69 -9.26 -7.77 -3.77
N LEU A 70 -9.26 -6.52 -4.24
CA LEU A 70 -10.35 -5.58 -3.99
C LEU A 70 -11.66 -6.02 -4.66
N TRP A 71 -11.58 -6.59 -5.86
CA TRP A 71 -12.76 -7.08 -6.58
C TRP A 71 -13.44 -8.25 -5.86
N GLU A 72 -12.65 -9.19 -5.32
CA GLU A 72 -13.16 -10.35 -4.57
C GLU A 72 -13.78 -9.99 -3.20
N GLY A 73 -13.50 -8.80 -2.65
CA GLY A 73 -13.94 -8.37 -1.32
C GLY A 73 -14.74 -7.06 -1.24
N SER A 74 -15.03 -6.42 -2.38
CA SER A 74 -15.30 -4.98 -2.51
C SER A 74 -16.32 -4.39 -1.53
N MET A 75 -17.48 -5.02 -1.30
CA MET A 75 -18.49 -4.45 -0.39
C MET A 75 -18.29 -4.81 1.09
N ALA A 76 -17.73 -5.98 1.39
CA ALA A 76 -17.51 -6.40 2.77
C ALA A 76 -16.29 -5.70 3.36
N LEU A 77 -15.21 -5.59 2.57
CA LEU A 77 -13.97 -4.94 2.98
C LEU A 77 -14.13 -3.43 3.23
N THR A 78 -14.95 -2.76 2.42
CA THR A 78 -15.23 -1.33 2.60
C THR A 78 -16.04 -1.02 3.87
N ARG A 79 -16.71 -2.02 4.45
CA ARG A 79 -17.44 -1.89 5.72
C ARG A 79 -16.66 -2.42 6.92
N ALA A 80 -15.79 -3.41 6.73
CA ALA A 80 -14.96 -3.98 7.78
C ALA A 80 -14.05 -2.91 8.39
N ASN A 81 -14.06 -2.77 9.72
CA ASN A 81 -13.24 -1.80 10.46
C ASN A 81 -13.27 -0.37 9.89
N GLY A 82 -14.41 0.07 9.36
CA GLY A 82 -14.56 1.39 8.74
C GLY A 82 -13.82 1.56 7.41
N GLY A 83 -13.46 0.45 6.75
CA GLY A 83 -12.82 0.46 5.43
C GLY A 83 -11.33 0.83 5.46
N ARG A 84 -10.67 0.72 6.62
CA ARG A 84 -9.25 1.10 6.81
C ARG A 84 -8.32 0.39 5.82
N LEU A 85 -8.38 -0.95 5.75
CA LEU A 85 -7.58 -1.70 4.78
C LEU A 85 -7.98 -1.38 3.33
N ALA A 86 -9.27 -1.21 3.04
CA ALA A 86 -9.73 -0.82 1.70
C ALA A 86 -9.14 0.53 1.27
N GLY A 87 -9.09 1.51 2.17
CA GLY A 87 -8.53 2.84 1.93
C GLY A 87 -7.02 2.82 1.67
N LEU A 88 -6.29 1.97 2.40
CA LEU A 88 -4.86 1.74 2.15
C LEU A 88 -4.65 1.16 0.74
N LEU A 89 -5.35 0.08 0.40
CA LEU A 89 -5.24 -0.60 -0.90
C LEU A 89 -5.65 0.31 -2.07
N ALA A 90 -6.71 1.10 -1.91
CA ALA A 90 -7.12 2.08 -2.91
C ALA A 90 -6.09 3.19 -3.12
N SER A 91 -5.37 3.59 -2.06
CA SER A 91 -4.29 4.59 -2.14
C SER A 91 -3.00 4.00 -2.71
N LEU A 92 -2.76 2.70 -2.51
CA LEU A 92 -1.62 1.97 -3.05
C LEU A 92 -1.73 1.71 -4.56
N ALA A 93 -2.93 1.35 -5.03
CA ALA A 93 -3.16 0.98 -6.43
C ALA A 93 -2.63 1.96 -7.50
N PRO A 94 -2.78 3.30 -7.37
CA PRO A 94 -2.22 4.25 -8.33
C PRO A 94 -0.71 4.50 -8.17
N VAL A 95 -0.08 4.06 -7.08
CA VAL A 95 1.36 4.24 -6.81
C VAL A 95 2.14 3.00 -7.26
N ALA A 96 1.57 1.83 -7.01
CA ALA A 96 2.17 0.50 -7.18
C ALA A 96 2.80 0.21 -8.55
N ASP A 97 2.19 0.69 -9.63
CA ASP A 97 2.66 0.43 -11.00
C ASP A 97 3.54 1.56 -11.55
N GLU A 98 3.71 2.65 -10.80
CA GLU A 98 4.44 3.86 -11.20
C GLU A 98 5.82 3.88 -10.53
N PRO A 99 6.92 3.55 -11.24
CA PRO A 99 8.26 3.46 -10.66
C PRO A 99 8.75 4.79 -10.06
N GLU A 100 8.28 5.90 -10.61
CA GLU A 100 8.60 7.26 -10.17
C GLU A 100 7.92 7.61 -8.84
N LEU A 101 6.83 6.91 -8.49
CA LEU A 101 6.05 7.12 -7.27
C LEU A 101 6.30 6.05 -6.20
N SER A 102 6.70 4.86 -6.63
CA SER A 102 6.97 3.68 -5.79
C SER A 102 8.32 3.78 -5.08
N ASP A 103 8.42 4.70 -4.12
CA ASP A 103 9.58 4.78 -3.23
C ASP A 103 9.76 3.47 -2.44
N ARG A 104 11.01 2.96 -2.40
CA ARG A 104 11.32 1.66 -1.80
C ARG A 104 11.02 1.60 -0.30
N VAL A 105 11.22 2.70 0.43
CA VAL A 105 10.94 2.76 1.87
C VAL A 105 9.44 2.74 2.09
N LEU A 106 8.69 3.57 1.38
CA LEU A 106 7.22 3.59 1.46
C LEU A 106 6.61 2.22 1.13
N MET A 107 7.08 1.55 0.08
CA MET A 107 6.59 0.22 -0.28
C MET A 107 6.93 -0.85 0.76
N ALA A 108 8.08 -0.72 1.44
CA ALA A 108 8.44 -1.60 2.56
C ALA A 108 7.55 -1.35 3.79
N ASP A 109 7.21 -0.09 4.10
CA ASP A 109 6.30 0.25 5.19
C ASP A 109 4.88 -0.30 4.93
N VAL A 110 4.39 -0.15 3.70
CA VAL A 110 3.11 -0.73 3.27
C VAL A 110 3.12 -2.25 3.43
N ARG A 111 4.21 -2.90 3.00
CA ARG A 111 4.40 -4.35 3.14
C ARG A 111 4.35 -4.76 4.62
N ALA A 112 5.03 -4.03 5.50
CA ALA A 112 5.04 -4.32 6.94
C ALA A 112 3.64 -4.22 7.57
N VAL A 113 2.83 -3.23 7.18
CA VAL A 113 1.43 -3.14 7.61
C VAL A 113 0.63 -4.36 7.13
N LEU A 114 0.79 -4.78 5.88
CA LEU A 114 0.10 -5.96 5.34
C LEU A 114 0.52 -7.24 6.05
N ASP A 115 1.81 -7.42 6.34
CA ASP A 115 2.32 -8.58 7.09
C ASP A 115 1.74 -8.59 8.52
N GLY A 116 1.66 -7.43 9.18
CA GLY A 116 1.01 -7.28 10.49
C GLY A 116 -0.47 -7.67 10.45
N VAL A 117 -1.21 -7.22 9.44
CA VAL A 117 -2.63 -7.57 9.25
C VAL A 117 -2.83 -9.06 9.01
N ALA A 118 -1.96 -9.68 8.20
CA ALA A 118 -2.03 -11.11 7.90
C ALA A 118 -1.76 -11.97 9.16
N GLY A 119 -0.92 -11.48 10.08
CA GLY A 119 -0.56 -12.16 11.32
C GLY A 119 -1.60 -12.13 12.44
N CYS A 120 -2.70 -11.40 12.31
CA CYS A 120 -3.73 -11.23 13.37
C CYS A 120 -4.76 -12.37 13.47
N ARG A 121 -4.50 -13.56 12.90
CA ARG A 121 -5.40 -14.72 13.01
C ARG A 121 -5.19 -15.53 14.28
#